data_AF-A0A4Q5QX30-F1
#
_entry.id   AF-A0A4Q5QX30-F1
#
_cell.length_a   1.000
_cell.length_b   1.000
_cell.length_c   1.000
_cell.angle_alpha   90.00
_cell.angle_beta   90.00
_cell.angle_gamma   90.00
#
_symmetry.space_group_name_H-M   'P 1'
#
loop_
_entity.id
_entity.type
_entity.pdbx_description
1 polymer ?
#
loop_
_entity_poly.entity_id
_entity_poly.type
_entity_poly.pdbx_seq_one_letter_code
_entity_poly.pdbx_strand_id
1 'polypeptide(L)' 'MKHAYIFPGQGAQFPGMGKQLFNENNAAKAIFEEADDILSFAISKIMFEGTEEEL' A
#
# COMPACT_ATOMS: atom_id res chain seq x y z
N MET A 1 18.20 -24.19 7.04
CA MET A 1 17.75 -23.62 5.75
C MET A 1 17.87 -22.11 5.82
N LYS A 2 18.26 -21.43 4.73
CA LYS A 2 18.31 -19.96 4.67
C LYS A 2 17.16 -19.46 3.82
N HIS A 3 16.45 -18.43 4.29
CA HIS A 3 15.35 -17.79 3.56
C HIS A 3 15.81 -16.43 3.04
N ALA A 4 15.28 -16.04 1.88
CA ALA A 4 15.42 -14.71 1.31
C ALA A 4 14.03 -14.17 1.00
N TYR A 5 13.84 -12.87 1.24
CA TYR A 5 12.62 -12.15 0.90
C TYR A 5 12.96 -11.18 -0.23
N ILE A 6 12.16 -11.23 -1.29
CA ILE A 6 12.30 -10.36 -2.46
C ILE A 6 11.01 -9.55 -2.56
N PHE A 7 11.15 -8.25 -2.74
CA PHE A 7 10.02 -7.32 -2.84
C PHE A 7 9.90 -6.83 -4.28
N PRO A 8 8.67 -6.73 -4.82
CA PRO A 8 8.44 -6.24 -6.18
C PRO A 8 8.82 -4.76 -6.31
N GLY A 9 9.20 -4.35 -7.52
CA GLY A 9 9.49 -2.95 -7.87
C GLY A 9 8.32 -2.25 -8.57
N GLN A 10 8.60 -1.08 -9.16
CA GLN A 10 7.64 -0.32 -9.95
C GLN A 10 7.16 -1.11 -11.19
N GLY A 11 5.89 -0.92 -11.56
CA GLY A 11 5.19 -1.64 -12.63
C GLY A 11 4.34 -2.80 -12.13
N ALA A 12 4.40 -3.12 -10.84
CA ALA A 12 3.56 -4.14 -10.20
C ALA A 12 2.33 -3.57 -9.49
N GLN A 13 2.14 -2.24 -9.51
CA GLN A 13 1.00 -1.58 -8.85
C GLN A 13 -0.32 -1.81 -9.60
N PHE A 14 -1.42 -1.85 -8.86
CA PHE A 14 -2.78 -2.01 -9.40
C PHE A 14 -3.82 -1.40 -8.45
N PRO A 15 -4.99 -0.95 -8.96
CA PRO A 15 -6.06 -0.42 -8.12
C PRO A 15 -6.55 -1.47 -7.12
N GLY A 16 -6.59 -1.10 -5.84
CA GLY A 16 -6.99 -1.99 -4.75
C GLY A 16 -5.82 -2.67 -4.03
N MET A 17 -4.57 -2.41 -4.44
CA MET A 17 -3.39 -2.98 -3.76
C MET A 17 -3.35 -2.58 -2.28
N GLY A 18 -3.05 -3.53 -1.40
CA GLY A 18 -2.97 -3.28 0.05
C GLY A 18 -4.32 -3.13 0.78
N LYS A 19 -5.45 -2.98 0.08
CA LYS A 19 -6.77 -2.70 0.70
C LYS A 19 -7.22 -3.80 1.66
N GLN A 20 -7.01 -5.07 1.30
CA GLN A 20 -7.36 -6.19 2.18
C GLN A 20 -6.52 -6.16 3.46
N LEU A 21 -5.20 -5.96 3.34
CA LEU A 21 -4.30 -5.88 4.50
C LEU A 21 -4.66 -4.71 5.41
N PHE A 22 -5.00 -3.56 4.83
CA PHE A 22 -5.49 -2.40 5.58
C PHE A 22 -6.75 -2.72 6.39
N ASN A 23 -7.71 -3.44 5.80
CA ASN A 23 -8.99 -3.75 6.47
C ASN A 23 -8.88 -4.83 7.54
N GLU A 24 -8.03 -5.84 7.32
CA GLU A 24 -7.99 -7.05 8.15
C GLU A 24 -6.88 -7.05 9.21
N ASN A 25 -5.88 -6.17 9.07
CA ASN A 25 -4.72 -6.15 9.96
C ASN A 25 -4.48 -4.75 10.56
N ASN A 26 -4.65 -4.65 11.88
CA ASN A 26 -4.47 -3.40 12.62
C ASN A 26 -3.04 -2.82 12.52
N ALA A 27 -2.01 -3.67 12.44
CA ALA A 27 -0.63 -3.20 12.30
C ALA A 27 -0.38 -2.65 10.88
N ALA A 28 -0.93 -3.29 9.85
CA ALA A 28 -0.88 -2.76 8.49
C ALA A 28 -1.62 -1.43 8.40
N LYS A 29 -2.85 -1.37 8.95
CA LYS A 29 -3.66 -0.14 9.00
C LYS A 29 -2.89 1.04 9.58
N ALA A 30 -2.23 0.87 10.73
CA ALA A 30 -1.44 1.91 11.36
C ALA A 30 -0.30 2.43 10.46
N ILE A 31 0.34 1.56 9.68
CA ILE A 31 1.41 1.95 8.73
C ILE A 31 0.85 2.78 7.58
N PHE A 32 -0.33 2.44 7.06
CA PHE A 32 -0.98 3.24 6.01
C PHE A 32 -1.40 4.62 6.54
N GLU A 33 -1.98 4.68 7.74
CA GLU A 33 -2.38 5.95 8.37
C GLU A 33 -1.16 6.85 8.64
N GLU A 34 -0.05 6.27 9.13
CA GLU A 34 1.21 7.00 9.31
C GLU A 34 1.77 7.52 7.98
N ALA A 35 1.69 6.72 6.90
CA ALA A 35 2.14 7.14 5.58
C ALA A 35 1.30 8.30 5.04
N ASP A 36 -0.02 8.24 5.19
CA ASP A 36 -0.94 9.31 4.80
C ASP A 36 -0.62 10.62 5.54
N ASP A 37 -0.35 10.54 6.84
CA ASP A 37 0.01 11.69 7.69
C ASP A 37 1.36 12.31 7.25
N ILE A 38 2.38 11.49 7.02
CA ILE A 38 3.72 11.93 6.58
C ILE A 38 3.65 12.63 5.22
N LEU A 39 2.86 12.07 4.30
CA LEU A 39 2.74 12.61 2.94
C LEU A 39 1.78 13.80 2.86
N SER A 40 0.98 14.04 3.90
CA SER A 40 -0.06 15.08 3.92
C SER A 40 -1.12 14.90 2.81
N PHE A 41 -1.26 13.69 2.29
CA PHE A 41 -2.34 13.24 1.42
C PHE A 41 -2.57 11.75 1.60
N ALA A 42 -3.78 11.29 1.28
CA ALA A 42 -4.15 9.88 1.42
C ALA A 42 -3.56 9.02 0.29
N ILE A 43 -2.30 8.59 0.41
CA ILE A 43 -1.71 7.63 -0.52
C ILE A 43 -2.49 6.32 -0.49
N SER A 44 -3.01 5.92 0.68
CA SER A 44 -3.89 4.76 0.82
C SER A 44 -5.08 4.83 -0.14
N LYS A 45 -5.70 6.00 -0.30
CA LYS A 45 -6.81 6.21 -1.23
C LYS A 45 -6.40 6.00 -2.69
N ILE A 46 -5.25 6.56 -3.09
CA ILE A 46 -4.71 6.37 -4.44
C ILE A 46 -4.43 4.88 -4.69
N MET A 47 -3.83 4.18 -3.72
CA MET A 47 -3.57 2.73 -3.84
C MET A 47 -4.87 1.92 -3.98
N PHE A 48 -5.95 2.32 -3.31
CA PHE A 48 -7.19 1.55 -3.26
C PHE A 48 -8.13 1.82 -4.44
N GLU A 49 -8.12 3.04 -4.95
CA GLU A 49 -9.16 3.56 -5.85
C GLU A 49 -8.59 4.31 -7.07
N GLY A 50 -7.28 4.55 -7.10
CA GLY A 50 -6.61 5.30 -8.16
C GLY A 50 -6.71 4.62 -9.53
N THR A 51 -6.63 5.44 -10.56
CA THR A 51 -6.51 5.04 -11.96
C THR A 51 -5.10 4.54 -12.27
N GLU A 52 -4.91 3.91 -13.43
CA GLU A 52 -3.56 3.50 -13.89
C GLU A 52 -2.59 4.67 -14.05
N GLU A 53 -3.08 5.89 -14.31
CA GLU A 53 -2.23 7.07 -14.44
C GLU A 53 -1.77 7.62 -13.08
N GLU A 54 -2.58 7.44 -12.03
CA GLU A 54 -2.26 7.87 -10.67
C GLU A 54 -1.33 6.89 -9.93
N LEU A 55 -1.12 5.69 -10.48
CA LEU A 55 -0.41 4.55 -9.89
C LEU A 55 0.96 4.28 -10.55
#